data_AF-A0ABD7F054-F1
#
_entry.id   AF-A0ABD7F054-F1
#
_cell.length_a   1.000
_cell.length_b   1.000
_cell.length_c   1.000
_cell.angle_alpha   90.00
_cell.angle_beta   90.00
_cell.angle_gamma   90.00
#
_symmetry.space_group_name_H-M   'P 1'
#
loop_
_entity.id
_entity.type
_entity.pdbx_description
1 polymer ?
#
loop_
_entity_poly.entity_id
_entity_poly.type
_entity_poly.pdbx_seq_one_letter_code
_entity_poly.pdbx_strand_id
1 'polypeptide(L)' 'MQKDALIERVASVLAMIARKTPRSEGRTPEQSRLVALRRELYASEPEDIDFDKVVSECNQIYQKYSV' A
#
# COMPACT_ATOMS: atom_id res chain seq x y z
N MET A 1 -3.23 -12.97 -10.71
CA MET A 1 -4.11 -11.86 -11.15
C MET A 1 -4.57 -10.98 -10.00
N GLN A 2 -5.33 -11.48 -9.01
CA GLN A 2 -5.78 -10.63 -7.88
C GLN A 2 -4.64 -10.17 -6.96
N LYS A 3 -3.73 -11.08 -6.57
CA LYS A 3 -2.52 -10.74 -5.80
C LYS A 3 -1.66 -9.68 -6.51
N ASP A 4 -1.45 -9.84 -7.82
CA ASP A 4 -0.69 -8.88 -8.63
C ASP A 4 -1.37 -7.50 -8.64
N ALA A 5 -2.70 -7.47 -8.78
CA ALA A 5 -3.47 -6.23 -8.71
C ALA A 5 -3.34 -5.53 -7.35
N LEU A 6 -3.28 -6.29 -6.24
CA LEU A 6 -3.03 -5.73 -4.91
C LEU A 6 -1.61 -5.16 -4.79
N ILE A 7 -0.60 -5.87 -5.32
CA ILE A 7 0.79 -5.39 -5.32
C ILE A 7 0.90 -4.07 -6.09
N GLU A 8 0.27 -3.98 -7.27
CA GLU A 8 0.24 -2.76 -8.08
C GLU A 8 -0.53 -1.63 -7.38
N ARG A 9 -1.63 -1.96 -6.70
CA ARG A 9 -2.39 -0.97 -5.91
C ARG A 9 -1.53 -0.40 -4.79
N VAL A 10 -0.85 -1.25 -4.02
CA VAL A 10 0.06 -0.81 -2.95
C VAL A 10 1.20 0.04 -3.49
N ALA A 11 1.81 -0.36 -4.62
CA ALA A 11 2.87 0.41 -5.27
C ALA A 11 2.38 1.80 -5.73
N SER A 12 1.17 1.87 -6.30
CA SER A 12 0.56 3.12 -6.75
C SER A 12 0.28 4.09 -5.60
N VAL A 13 -0.23 3.59 -4.46
CA VAL A 13 -0.45 4.42 -3.27
C VAL A 13 0.87 4.89 -2.67
N LEU A 14 1.89 4.01 -2.58
CA LEU A 14 3.24 4.39 -2.16
C LEU A 14 3.82 5.53 -3.01
N ALA A 15 3.71 5.42 -4.34
CA ALA A 15 4.21 6.43 -5.26
C ALA A 15 3.50 7.77 -5.09
N MET A 16 2.20 7.76 -4.85
CA MET A 16 1.43 8.97 -4.58
C MET A 16 1.88 9.67 -3.30
N ILE A 17 1.99 8.93 -2.19
CA ILE A 17 2.44 9.50 -0.91
C ILE A 17 3.86 10.05 -1.07
N ALA A 18 4.76 9.32 -1.73
CA ALA A 18 6.12 9.78 -1.99
C ALA A 18 6.19 11.09 -2.80
N ARG A 19 5.19 11.38 -3.66
CA ARG A 19 5.09 12.66 -4.36
C ARG A 19 4.58 13.80 -3.47
N LYS A 20 3.84 13.50 -2.42
CA LYS A 20 3.25 14.47 -1.47
C LYS A 20 4.09 14.69 -0.21
N THR A 21 5.02 13.79 0.11
CA THR A 21 5.90 13.89 1.28
C THR A 21 7.27 14.47 0.89
N PRO A 22 7.76 15.54 1.54
CA PRO A 22 9.12 16.03 1.35
C PRO A 22 10.16 14.96 1.63
N ARG A 23 11.19 14.85 0.77
CA ARG A 23 12.26 13.83 0.95
C ARG A 23 13.04 13.98 2.25
N SER A 24 13.07 15.18 2.84
CA SER A 24 13.75 15.48 4.10
C SER A 24 13.09 14.87 5.34
N GLU A 25 11.80 14.51 5.26
CA GLU A 25 11.03 14.04 6.43
C GLU A 25 11.08 12.52 6.63
N GLY A 26 11.79 11.79 5.77
CA GLY A 26 11.86 10.33 5.83
C GLY A 26 10.53 9.66 5.43
N ARG A 27 10.33 8.40 5.84
CA ARG A 27 9.09 7.68 5.57
C ARG A 27 8.02 8.01 6.60
N THR A 28 6.81 8.29 6.11
CA THR A 28 5.60 8.35 6.94
C THR A 28 5.26 6.96 7.52
N PRO A 29 4.47 6.90 8.61
CA PRO A 29 3.91 5.66 9.11
C PRO A 29 3.15 4.86 8.03
N GLU A 30 2.39 5.55 7.18
CA GLU A 30 1.62 4.94 6.09
C GLU A 30 2.52 4.36 5.00
N GLN A 31 3.60 5.05 4.63
CA GLN A 31 4.61 4.48 3.73
C GLN A 31 5.25 3.23 4.33
N SER A 32 5.53 3.25 5.63
CA SER A 32 6.11 2.08 6.32
C SER A 32 5.12 0.92 6.34
N ARG A 33 3.84 1.18 6.60
CA ARG A 33 2.79 0.17 6.58
C ARG A 33 2.58 -0.41 5.18
N LEU A 34 2.53 0.42 4.13
CA LEU A 34 2.40 -0.05 2.75
C LEU A 34 3.62 -0.88 2.28
N VAL A 35 4.83 -0.53 2.73
CA VAL A 35 6.02 -1.36 2.47
C VAL A 35 5.92 -2.72 3.15
N ALA A 36 5.42 -2.77 4.39
CA ALA A 36 5.17 -4.02 5.09
C ALA A 36 4.09 -4.84 4.39
N LEU A 37 2.96 -4.22 4.04
CA LEU A 37 1.85 -4.84 3.32
C LEU A 37 2.31 -5.42 1.97
N ARG A 38 3.16 -4.71 1.23
CA ARG A 38 3.73 -5.24 -0.02
C ARG A 38 4.59 -6.49 0.21
N ARG A 39 5.36 -6.52 1.30
CA ARG A 39 6.17 -7.69 1.68
C ARG A 39 5.29 -8.87 2.09
N GLU A 40 4.24 -8.62 2.88
CA GLU A 40 3.21 -9.60 3.24
C GLU A 40 2.60 -10.22 1.98
N LEU A 41 2.14 -9.39 1.04
CA LEU A 41 1.58 -9.86 -0.24
C LEU A 41 2.54 -10.76 -1.01
N TYR A 42 3.83 -10.40 -1.11
CA TYR A 42 4.81 -11.26 -1.80
C TYR A 42 5.02 -12.61 -1.10
N ALA A 43 4.97 -12.63 0.24
CA ALA A 43 5.23 -13.82 1.05
C ALA A 43 4.02 -14.77 1.20
N SER A 44 2.79 -14.28 1.00
CA SER A 44 1.56 -15.07 1.13
C SER A 44 1.19 -15.80 -0.15
N GLU A 45 0.60 -16.99 -0.05
CA GLU A 45 -0.10 -17.61 -1.17
C GLU A 45 -1.39 -16.84 -1.49
N PRO A 46 -1.89 -16.86 -2.75
CA PRO A 46 -3.09 -16.12 -3.12
C PRO A 46 -4.33 -16.46 -2.29
N GLU A 47 -4.46 -17.72 -1.85
CA GLU A 47 -5.62 -18.17 -1.06
C GLU A 47 -5.64 -17.62 0.37
N ASP A 48 -4.48 -17.23 0.91
CA ASP A 48 -4.32 -16.71 2.27
C ASP A 48 -4.56 -15.18 2.36
N ILE A 49 -4.75 -14.52 1.22
CA ILE A 49 -4.88 -13.06 1.15
C ILE A 49 -6.35 -12.66 1.29
N ASP A 50 -6.67 -11.94 2.36
CA ASP A 50 -7.93 -11.21 2.48
C ASP A 50 -7.92 -9.98 1.56
N PHE A 51 -8.40 -10.17 0.34
CA PHE A 51 -8.39 -9.14 -0.70
C PHE A 51 -9.13 -7.87 -0.28
N ASP A 52 -10.32 -8.00 0.30
CA ASP A 52 -11.17 -6.87 0.66
C ASP A 52 -10.53 -6.04 1.79
N LYS A 53 -9.91 -6.70 2.76
CA LYS A 53 -9.15 -6.03 3.81
C LYS A 53 -7.97 -5.23 3.25
N VAL A 54 -7.19 -5.81 2.33
CA VAL A 54 -6.05 -5.12 1.72
C VAL A 54 -6.51 -3.92 0.88
N VAL A 55 -7.60 -4.07 0.12
CA VAL A 55 -8.19 -2.96 -0.66
C VAL A 55 -8.70 -1.85 0.26
N SER A 56 -9.41 -2.20 1.32
CA SER A 56 -9.94 -1.25 2.30
C SER A 56 -8.81 -0.45 2.95
N GLU A 57 -7.75 -1.13 3.40
CA GLU A 57 -6.56 -0.49 3.97
C GLU A 57 -5.89 0.48 2.97
N CYS A 58 -5.70 0.03 1.72
CA CYS A 58 -5.16 0.90 0.66
C CYS A 58 -6.04 2.12 0.39
N ASN A 59 -7.37 1.98 0.43
CA ASN A 59 -8.31 3.06 0.17
C ASN A 59 -8.36 4.07 1.32
N GLN A 60 -8.31 3.62 2.57
CA GLN A 60 -8.23 4.50 3.73
C GLN A 60 -6.96 5.36 3.68
N ILE A 61 -5.82 4.74 3.37
CA ILE A 61 -4.56 5.47 3.21
C ILE A 61 -4.64 6.41 2.00
N TYR A 62 -5.12 5.94 0.85
CA TYR A 62 -5.32 6.77 -0.34
C TYR A 62 -6.11 8.05 0.00
N GLN A 63 -7.23 7.91 0.71
CA GLN A 63 -8.12 9.04 1.04
C GLN A 63 -7.42 10.09 1.90
N LYS A 64 -6.58 9.67 2.86
CA LYS A 64 -5.80 10.59 3.70
C LYS A 64 -4.87 11.50 2.88
N TYR A 65 -4.37 10.99 1.74
CA TYR A 65 -3.46 11.71 0.86
C TYR A 65 -4.10 12.17 -0.44
N SER A 66 -5.41 12.01 -0.65
CA SER A 66 -6.08 12.46 -1.88
C SER A 66 -6.56 13.91 -1.81
N VAL A 67 -6.51 14.53 -0.62
CA VAL A 67 -6.81 15.96 -0.39
C VAL A 67 -5.67 16.84 -0.89
#